data_AF-A0A7E4UVP1-F1
#
_entry.id   AF-A0A7E4UVP1-F1
#
_cell.length_a   1.000
_cell.length_b   1.000
_cell.length_c   1.000
_cell.angle_alpha   90.00
_cell.angle_beta   90.00
_cell.angle_gamma   90.00
#
_symmetry.space_group_name_H-M   'P 1'
#
loop_
_entity.id
_entity.type
_entity.pdbx_description
1 polymer ?
#
loop_
_entity_poly.entity_id
_entity_poly.type
_entity_poly.pdbx_seq_one_letter_code
_entity_poly.pdbx_strand_id
1 'polypeptide(L)'
;MKDKIVFFVLATCFVVVLTNPLTSNTNIDADTNTNCTLCQTLYNNVLKNFQPANIDTEAHTKAYIFAECNFFRANQIPIWPFCYQLFNEHFQQVWDALKARTPAFEACSGFKVC
;
A
#
# COMPACT_ATOMS: atom_id res chain seq x y z
N MET A 1 -12.26 15.03 -44.00
CA MET A 1 -13.34 14.74 -44.97
C MET A 1 -13.54 13.23 -45.01
N LYS A 2 -14.77 12.78 -44.69
CA LYS A 2 -15.52 11.59 -45.16
C LYS A 2 -14.81 10.22 -45.25
N ASP A 3 -15.17 9.21 -44.43
CA ASP A 3 -16.35 8.30 -44.59
C ASP A 3 -16.12 7.29 -45.75
N LYS A 4 -16.31 5.96 -45.69
CA LYS A 4 -17.17 5.09 -44.88
C LYS A 4 -16.73 3.62 -45.01
N ILE A 5 -16.95 2.86 -43.94
CA ILE A 5 -16.98 1.39 -43.87
C ILE A 5 -18.35 0.90 -44.34
N VAL A 6 -18.39 -0.18 -45.13
CA VAL A 6 -19.61 -0.86 -45.57
C VAL A 6 -19.94 -2.01 -44.62
N PHE A 7 -21.14 -1.95 -44.03
CA PHE A 7 -21.75 -3.00 -43.20
C PHE A 7 -22.63 -3.90 -44.07
N PHE A 8 -22.59 -5.22 -43.82
CA PHE A 8 -23.73 -6.10 -44.09
C PHE A 8 -24.10 -6.88 -42.83
N VAL A 9 -25.32 -6.62 -42.37
CA VAL A 9 -25.97 -7.13 -41.17
C VAL A 9 -26.90 -8.26 -41.59
N LEU A 10 -26.82 -9.42 -40.92
CA LEU A 10 -27.93 -10.36 -40.82
C LEU A 10 -28.33 -10.47 -39.36
N ALA A 11 -29.58 -10.10 -39.10
CA ALA A 11 -30.19 -9.96 -37.81
C ALA A 11 -30.84 -11.27 -37.35
N THR A 12 -30.54 -11.70 -36.13
CA THR A 12 -31.48 -12.45 -35.29
C THR A 12 -31.39 -11.90 -33.86
N CYS A 13 -32.51 -11.42 -33.37
CA CYS A 13 -32.68 -10.63 -32.16
C CYS A 13 -32.39 -11.43 -30.88
N PHE A 14 -31.39 -10.99 -30.11
CA PHE A 14 -31.40 -11.06 -28.66
C PHE A 14 -31.07 -9.65 -28.14
N VAL A 15 -32.04 -9.02 -27.48
CA VAL A 15 -31.84 -7.78 -26.72
C VAL A 15 -31.79 -8.20 -25.26
N VAL A 16 -30.70 -7.85 -24.55
CA VAL A 16 -30.70 -7.25 -23.20
C VAL A 16 -29.24 -6.97 -22.77
N VAL A 17 -28.97 -5.67 -22.66
CA VAL A 17 -28.13 -4.94 -21.68
C VAL A 17 -26.58 -4.99 -21.80
N LEU A 18 -26.06 -3.79 -22.10
CA LEU A 18 -24.69 -3.30 -21.89
C LEU A 18 -24.10 -3.76 -20.55
N THR A 19 -22.97 -4.46 -20.58
CA THR A 19 -21.86 -4.20 -19.65
C THR A 19 -20.54 -4.43 -20.39
N ASN A 20 -19.65 -3.43 -20.34
CA ASN A 20 -18.24 -3.61 -20.68
C ASN A 20 -17.65 -4.71 -19.79
N PRO A 21 -16.94 -5.72 -20.32
CA PRO A 21 -15.81 -6.25 -19.59
C PRO A 21 -14.63 -5.30 -19.80
N LEU A 22 -14.62 -4.21 -19.04
CA LEU A 22 -13.38 -3.71 -18.47
C LEU A 22 -12.81 -4.87 -17.64
N THR A 23 -11.97 -5.69 -18.27
CA THR A 23 -11.03 -6.55 -17.55
C THR A 23 -9.67 -6.03 -17.99
N SER A 24 -9.15 -4.93 -17.43
CA SER A 24 -8.74 -4.74 -16.04
C SER A 24 -8.19 -6.03 -15.45
N ASN A 25 -6.92 -6.18 -15.13
CA ASN A 25 -5.71 -5.39 -15.33
C ASN A 25 -4.58 -6.34 -14.87
N THR A 26 -3.41 -6.24 -15.46
CA THR A 26 -2.17 -6.93 -15.07
C THR A 26 -1.60 -6.46 -13.71
N ASN A 27 -2.41 -6.42 -12.64
CA ASN A 27 -2.07 -5.69 -11.41
C ASN A 27 -1.74 -6.55 -10.17
N ILE A 28 -1.67 -7.88 -10.26
CA ILE A 28 -1.33 -8.69 -9.07
C ILE A 28 0.17 -8.53 -8.70
N ASP A 29 1.04 -8.20 -9.67
CA ASP A 29 2.47 -8.02 -9.44
C ASP A 29 2.88 -6.56 -9.18
N ALA A 30 2.15 -5.59 -9.74
CA ALA A 30 2.45 -4.17 -9.56
C ALA A 30 2.02 -3.67 -8.17
N ASP A 31 0.88 -4.14 -7.65
CA ASP A 31 0.32 -3.68 -6.38
C ASP A 31 1.10 -4.27 -5.18
N THR A 32 1.43 -5.57 -5.21
CA THR A 32 2.24 -6.23 -4.17
C THR A 32 3.64 -5.64 -4.06
N ASN A 33 4.30 -5.36 -5.19
CA ASN A 33 5.64 -4.77 -5.21
C ASN A 33 5.62 -3.29 -4.73
N THR A 34 4.56 -2.56 -5.09
CA THR A 34 4.37 -1.17 -4.63
C THR A 34 4.14 -1.13 -3.12
N ASN A 35 3.24 -1.95 -2.58
CA ASN A 35 2.97 -2.00 -1.14
C ASN A 35 4.19 -2.46 -0.34
N CYS A 36 4.93 -3.44 -0.86
CA CYS A 36 6.19 -3.89 -0.27
C CYS A 36 7.24 -2.76 -0.21
N THR A 37 7.41 -2.01 -1.30
CA THR A 37 8.34 -0.88 -1.36
C THR A 37 7.93 0.24 -0.40
N LEU A 38 6.63 0.53 -0.32
CA LEU A 38 6.08 1.54 0.59
C LEU A 38 6.29 1.14 2.06
N CYS A 39 6.02 -0.11 2.41
CA CYS A 39 6.30 -0.64 3.75
C CYS A 39 7.78 -0.51 4.11
N GLN A 40 8.68 -0.94 3.22
CA GLN A 40 10.11 -0.86 3.49
C GLN A 40 10.59 0.57 3.68
N THR A 41 10.04 1.52 2.89
CA THR A 41 10.37 2.94 3.00
C THR A 41 9.93 3.50 4.36
N LEU A 42 8.68 3.24 4.75
CA LEU A 42 8.14 3.65 6.05
C LEU A 42 8.94 3.04 7.20
N TYR A 43 9.13 1.73 7.17
CA TYR A 43 9.82 1.00 8.21
C TYR A 43 11.26 1.48 8.38
N ASN A 44 11.99 1.72 7.28
CA ASN A 44 13.34 2.28 7.35
C ASN A 44 13.37 3.70 7.93
N ASN A 45 12.39 4.55 7.61
CA ASN A 45 12.31 5.88 8.20
C ASN A 45 12.07 5.79 9.71
N VAL A 46 11.17 4.92 10.14
CA VAL A 46 10.93 4.67 11.56
C VAL A 46 12.20 4.11 12.21
N LEU A 47 12.85 3.10 11.63
CA LEU A 47 14.05 2.46 12.16
C LEU A 47 15.25 3.43 12.29
N LYS A 48 15.42 4.36 11.33
CA LYS A 48 16.47 5.39 11.41
C LYS A 48 16.30 6.34 12.59
N ASN A 49 15.04 6.70 12.86
CA ASN A 49 14.68 7.57 13.98
C ASN A 49 14.47 6.77 15.28
N PHE A 50 14.41 5.43 15.16
CA PHE A 50 14.39 4.49 16.26
C PHE A 50 15.78 4.39 16.90
N GLN A 51 16.11 5.38 17.73
CA GLN A 51 17.25 5.29 18.62
C GLN A 51 16.80 4.62 19.93
N PRO A 52 17.35 3.45 20.30
CA PRO A 52 17.00 2.79 21.56
C PRO A 52 17.24 3.66 22.80
N ALA A 53 18.06 4.70 22.68
CA ALA A 53 18.36 5.65 23.74
C ALA A 53 17.27 6.73 23.96
N ASN A 54 16.37 6.95 22.99
CA ASN A 54 15.31 7.98 23.01
C ASN A 54 13.89 7.42 22.78
N ILE A 55 13.79 6.10 22.60
CA ILE A 55 12.53 5.38 22.43
C ILE A 55 12.45 4.33 23.53
N ASP A 56 12.16 4.83 24.73
CA ASP A 56 12.24 4.09 25.97
C ASP A 56 10.93 3.36 26.28
N THR A 57 9.86 3.64 25.53
CA THR A 57 8.56 2.96 25.70
C THR A 57 7.87 2.64 24.37
N GLU A 58 7.11 1.54 24.40
CA GLU A 58 6.19 1.16 23.34
C GLU A 58 5.21 2.30 22.99
N ALA A 59 4.70 3.00 24.01
CA ALA A 59 3.80 4.14 23.84
C ALA A 59 4.44 5.31 23.08
N HIS A 60 5.70 5.65 23.40
CA HIS A 60 6.44 6.67 22.66
C HIS A 60 6.67 6.27 21.20
N THR A 61 7.01 5.01 20.95
CA THR A 61 7.17 4.48 19.58
C THR A 61 5.87 4.59 18.80
N LYS A 62 4.76 4.20 19.43
CA LYS A 62 3.44 4.31 18.83
C LYS A 62 3.14 5.75 18.49
N ALA A 63 3.29 6.68 19.43
CA ALA A 63 3.05 8.10 19.20
C ALA A 63 3.91 8.66 18.03
N TYR A 64 5.18 8.27 17.97
CA TYR A 64 6.09 8.67 16.90
C TYR A 64 5.63 8.16 15.52
N ILE A 65 5.32 6.87 15.41
CA ILE A 65 4.83 6.28 14.15
C ILE A 65 3.52 6.94 13.70
N PHE A 66 2.59 7.19 14.62
CA PHE A 66 1.35 7.90 14.31
C PHE A 66 1.58 9.35 13.90
N ALA A 67 2.60 10.03 14.45
CA ALA A 67 2.99 11.37 14.01
C ALA A 67 3.51 11.37 12.56
N GLU A 68 4.33 10.38 12.19
CA GLU A 68 4.79 10.17 10.80
C GLU A 68 3.62 9.88 9.86
N CYS A 69 2.70 8.99 10.22
CA CYS A 69 1.51 8.74 9.40
C CYS A 69 0.64 10.00 9.24
N ASN A 70 0.53 10.83 10.27
CA ASN A 70 -0.16 12.12 10.20
C ASN A 70 0.57 13.12 9.29
N PHE A 71 1.90 13.13 9.30
CA PHE A 71 2.69 13.95 8.37
C PHE A 71 2.39 13.56 6.92
N PHE A 72 2.36 12.27 6.58
CA PHE A 72 1.99 11.82 5.24
C PHE A 72 0.57 12.26 4.87
N ARG A 73 -0.39 12.14 5.80
CA ARG A 73 -1.76 12.59 5.59
C ARG A 73 -1.83 14.10 5.34
N ALA A 74 -1.16 14.91 6.16
CA ALA A 74 -1.15 16.36 6.05
C ALA A 74 -0.54 16.85 4.73
N ASN A 75 0.47 16.14 4.23
CA ASN A 75 1.14 16.44 2.96
C ASN A 75 0.52 15.72 1.75
N GLN A 76 -0.64 15.06 1.93
CA GLN A 76 -1.34 14.33 0.87
C GLN A 76 -0.47 13.26 0.18
N ILE A 77 0.50 12.70 0.91
CA ILE A 77 1.36 11.63 0.40
C ILE A 77 0.53 10.34 0.38
N PRO A 78 0.32 9.69 -0.78
CA PRO A 78 -0.65 8.62 -0.97
C PRO A 78 -0.40 7.36 -0.12
N ILE A 79 0.76 7.28 0.54
CA ILE A 79 1.13 6.23 1.48
C ILE A 79 0.38 6.30 2.82
N TRP A 80 -0.27 7.43 3.14
CA TRP A 80 -0.88 7.64 4.46
C TRP A 80 -1.93 6.59 4.88
N PRO A 81 -2.82 6.07 4.01
CA PRO A 81 -3.80 5.05 4.42
C PRO A 81 -3.10 3.75 4.78
N PHE A 82 -2.10 3.38 3.97
CA PHE A 82 -1.27 2.21 4.18
C PHE A 82 -0.45 2.31 5.47
N CYS A 83 0.12 3.49 5.76
CA CYS A 83 0.82 3.76 7.01
C CYS A 83 -0.09 3.51 8.22
N TYR A 84 -1.29 4.09 8.22
CA TYR A 84 -2.24 3.90 9.31
C TYR A 84 -2.66 2.44 9.46
N GLN A 85 -2.97 1.76 8.35
CA GLN A 85 -3.39 0.36 8.40
C GLN A 85 -2.27 -0.54 8.93
N LEU A 86 -1.09 -0.47 8.31
CA LEU A 86 0.06 -1.30 8.67
C LEU A 86 0.43 -1.11 10.14
N PHE A 87 0.59 0.15 10.58
CA PHE A 87 1.09 0.42 11.91
C PHE A 87 0.03 0.38 13.01
N ASN A 88 -1.26 0.37 12.67
CA ASN A 88 -2.32 0.17 13.65
C ASN A 88 -2.67 -1.32 13.82
N GLU A 89 -2.76 -2.07 12.72
CA GLU A 89 -3.11 -3.50 12.73
C GLU A 89 -1.93 -4.39 13.15
N HIS A 90 -0.70 -4.02 12.75
CA HIS A 90 0.51 -4.80 12.99
C HIS A 90 1.48 -4.14 13.99
N PHE A 91 1.00 -3.19 14.81
CA PHE A 91 1.87 -2.41 15.70
C PHE A 91 2.82 -3.27 16.55
N GLN A 92 2.29 -4.34 17.16
CA GLN A 92 3.10 -5.22 18.02
C GLN A 92 4.23 -5.90 17.24
N GLN A 93 3.93 -6.38 16.03
CA GLN A 93 4.92 -7.02 15.16
C GLN A 93 5.97 -6.01 14.69
N VAL A 94 5.54 -4.77 14.38
CA VAL A 94 6.43 -3.67 14.04
C VAL A 94 7.34 -3.34 15.22
N TRP A 95 6.80 -3.22 16.43
CA TRP A 95 7.55 -2.94 17.64
C TRP A 95 8.59 -4.02 17.94
N ASP A 96 8.21 -5.29 17.83
CA ASP A 96 9.12 -6.41 18.03
C ASP A 96 10.23 -6.44 16.96
N ALA A 97 9.89 -6.18 15.70
CA ALA A 97 10.86 -6.06 14.62
C ALA A 97 11.83 -4.86 14.84
N LEU A 98 11.32 -3.70 15.29
CA LEU A 98 12.14 -2.52 15.58
C LEU A 98 13.14 -2.78 16.70
N LYS A 99 12.71 -3.45 17.79
CA LYS A 99 13.59 -3.88 18.88
C LYS A 99 14.67 -4.86 18.40
N ALA A 100 14.28 -5.79 17.54
CA ALA A 100 15.19 -6.76 16.93
C ALA A 100 16.09 -6.15 15.84
N ARG A 101 15.84 -4.90 15.43
CA ARG A 101 16.48 -4.25 14.28
C ARG A 101 16.39 -5.08 13.01
N THR A 102 15.25 -5.72 12.81
CA THR A 102 14.98 -6.56 11.64
C THR A 102 15.14 -5.74 10.36
N PRO A 103 15.80 -6.25 9.32
CA PRO A 103 15.87 -5.60 8.01
C PRO A 103 14.47 -5.29 7.47
N ALA A 104 14.30 -4.15 6.79
CA ALA A 104 12.99 -3.69 6.35
C ALA A 104 12.24 -4.70 5.47
N PHE A 105 12.94 -5.38 4.55
CA PHE A 105 12.34 -6.42 3.71
C PHE A 105 11.79 -7.57 4.56
N GLU A 106 12.57 -8.09 5.49
CA GLU A 106 12.18 -9.19 6.37
C GLU A 106 11.01 -8.80 7.29
N ALA A 107 11.03 -7.59 7.84
CA ALA A 107 9.93 -7.06 8.64
C ALA A 107 8.64 -6.97 7.81
N CYS A 108 8.71 -6.38 6.61
CA CYS A 108 7.56 -6.20 5.72
C CYS A 108 7.01 -7.52 5.15
N SER A 109 7.85 -8.54 4.94
CA SER A 109 7.40 -9.91 4.64
C SER A 109 6.72 -10.56 5.86
N GLY A 110 7.23 -10.31 7.07
CA GLY A 110 6.58 -10.74 8.31
C GLY A 110 5.18 -10.16 8.50
N PHE A 111 4.95 -8.94 8.02
CA PHE A 111 3.63 -8.29 8.01
C PHE A 111 2.73 -8.75 6.85
N LYS A 112 3.21 -9.64 5.96
CA LYS A 112 2.53 -10.11 4.74
C LYS A 112 2.19 -8.99 3.75
N VAL A 113 3.03 -7.95 3.72
CA VAL A 113 2.96 -6.87 2.72
C VAL A 113 3.89 -7.17 1.55
N CYS A 114 5.08 -7.67 1.90
CA CYS A 114 5.97 -8.44 1.04
C CYS A 114 5.79 -9.94 1.40
#